data_AF-A0A352LV76-F1
#
_entry.id   AF-A0A352LV76-F1
#
_cell.length_a   1.000
_cell.length_b   1.000
_cell.length_c   1.000
_cell.angle_alpha   90.00
_cell.angle_beta   90.00
_cell.angle_gamma   90.00
#
_symmetry.space_group_name_H-M   'P 1'
#
loop_
_entity.id
_entity.type
_entity.pdbx_description
1 polymer ?
#
loop_
_entity_poly.entity_id
_entity_poly.type
_entity_poly.pdbx_seq_one_letter_code
_entity_poly.pdbx_strand_id
1 'polypeptide(L)' 'MINIQLKILDKRIGTVYPLPHYATDGSAGLDLRACIDNDLVLKPGGVELIPSGIAIYMADH' A
#
# COMPACT_ATOMS: atom_id res chain seq x y z
N MET A 1 13.43 13.27 -8.40
CA MET A 1 12.76 12.08 -7.86
C MET A 1 13.02 12.07 -6.36
N ILE A 2 11.97 12.11 -5.54
CA ILE A 2 12.13 12.07 -4.07
C ILE A 2 12.45 10.63 -3.70
N ASN A 3 13.49 10.43 -2.87
CA ASN A 3 13.89 9.10 -2.44
C ASN A 3 13.18 8.76 -1.12
N ILE A 4 12.19 7.87 -1.17
CA ILE A 4 11.38 7.50 -0.01
C ILE A 4 11.86 6.15 0.52
N GLN A 5 12.09 6.06 1.84
CA GLN A 5 12.44 4.79 2.47
C GLN A 5 11.18 3.95 2.68
N LEU A 6 11.21 2.70 2.22
CA LEU A 6 10.12 1.75 2.36
C LEU A 6 10.55 0.54 3.19
N LYS A 7 9.74 0.17 4.17
CA LYS A 7 9.89 -1.06 4.96
C LYS A 7 8.70 -1.98 4.70
N ILE A 8 8.97 -3.19 4.24
CA ILE A 8 7.96 -4.24 4.11
C ILE A 8 7.66 -4.79 5.52
N LEU A 9 6.38 -4.80 5.88
CA LEU A 9 5.90 -5.31 7.17
C LEU A 9 5.26 -6.69 7.02
N ASP A 10 4.60 -6.94 5.88
CA ASP A 10 3.99 -8.22 5.54
C ASP A 10 4.73 -8.91 4.38
N LYS A 11 5.12 -10.17 4.57
CA LYS A 11 5.89 -10.97 3.61
C LYS A 11 5.20 -11.18 2.25
N ARG A 12 3.88 -10.95 2.16
CA ARG A 12 3.11 -11.06 0.91
C ARG A 12 3.39 -9.90 -0.04
N ILE A 13 3.87 -8.76 0.46
CA ILE A 13 4.22 -7.61 -0.37
C ILE A 13 5.54 -7.86 -1.09
N GLY A 14 5.55 -7.65 -2.40
CA GLY A 14 6.66 -7.97 -3.32
C GLY A 14 6.68 -9.44 -3.78
N THR A 15 5.80 -10.31 -3.24
CA THR A 15 5.77 -11.74 -3.58
C THR A 15 4.42 -12.14 -4.18
N VAL A 16 3.35 -12.08 -3.37
CA VAL A 16 1.98 -12.37 -3.79
C VAL A 16 1.33 -11.11 -4.35
N TYR A 17 1.58 -9.97 -3.71
CA TYR A 17 1.14 -8.67 -4.18
C TYR A 17 2.36 -7.87 -4.65
N PRO A 18 2.30 -7.17 -5.79
CA PRO A 18 3.40 -6.34 -6.23
C PRO A 18 3.63 -5.19 -5.25
N LEU A 19 4.86 -4.66 -5.24
CA LEU A 19 5.11 -3.38 -4.59
C LEU A 19 4.26 -2.29 -5.27
N PRO A 20 3.86 -1.25 -4.50
CA PRO A 20 3.20 -0.10 -5.08
C PRO A 20 4.08 0.54 -6.17
N HIS A 21 3.44 0.90 -7.29
CA HIS A 21 4.11 1.54 -8.41
C HIS A 21 3.15 2.54 -9.07
N TYR A 22 3.73 3.48 -9.81
CA TYR A 22 2.99 4.34 -10.71
C TYR A 22 2.52 3.54 -11.92
N ALA A 23 1.24 3.59 -12.24
CA ALA A 23 0.66 2.82 -13.34
C ALA A 23 1.19 3.26 -14.71
N THR A 24 1.53 4.55 -14.86
CA THR A 24 2.13 5.14 -16.06
C THR A 24 3.15 6.21 -15.67
N ASP A 25 4.01 6.60 -16.61
CA ASP A 25 5.02 7.65 -16.40
C ASP A 25 4.43 9.01 -15.99
N GLY A 26 3.18 9.29 -16.40
CA GLY A 26 2.46 10.53 -16.07
C GLY A 26 1.59 10.45 -14.82
N SER A 27 1.64 9.34 -14.07
CA SER A 27 0.80 9.16 -12.89
C SER A 27 1.27 10.03 -11.73
N ALA A 28 0.33 10.74 -11.09
CA ALA A 28 0.61 11.57 -9.92
C ALA A 28 0.54 10.79 -8.59
N GLY A 29 -0.16 9.65 -8.57
CA GLY A 29 -0.41 8.83 -7.39
C GLY A 29 -0.03 7.38 -7.60
N LEU A 30 0.01 6.64 -6.51
CA LEU A 30 0.43 5.25 -6.46
C LEU A 30 -0.56 4.45 -5.63
N ASP A 31 -0.97 3.30 -6.17
CA ASP A 31 -2.04 2.50 -5.60
C ASP A 31 -1.56 1.70 -4.39
N LEU A 32 -2.37 1.70 -3.33
CA LEU A 32 -2.18 0.81 -2.17
C LEU A 32 -3.15 -0.36 -2.25
N ARG A 33 -2.68 -1.53 -1.81
CA ARG A 33 -3.47 -2.77 -1.79
C ARG A 33 -3.86 -3.13 -0.36
N ALA A 34 -5.07 -3.65 -0.19
CA ALA A 34 -5.51 -4.21 1.08
C ALA A 34 -4.69 -5.47 1.41
N CYS A 35 -3.94 -5.44 2.51
CA CYS A 35 -3.11 -6.54 2.97
C CYS A 35 -3.84 -7.32 4.08
N ILE A 36 -4.93 -7.98 3.72
CA ILE A 36 -5.79 -8.74 4.62
C ILE A 36 -5.84 -10.22 4.20
N ASP A 37 -6.12 -11.10 5.15
CA ASP A 37 -6.05 -12.56 4.92
C ASP A 37 -7.26 -13.10 4.17
N ASN A 38 -8.42 -12.48 4.37
CA ASN A 38 -9.70 -12.92 3.81
C ASN A 38 -10.46 -11.72 3.28
N ASP A 39 -11.43 -11.99 2.41
CA ASP A 39 -12.36 -10.98 1.93
C ASP A 39 -13.10 -10.31 3.10
N LEU A 40 -13.29 -8.99 2.99
CA LEU A 40 -14.01 -8.18 3.97
C LEU A 40 -15.23 -7.56 3.31
N VAL A 41 -16.42 -7.88 3.83
CA VAL A 41 -17.68 -7.29 3.36
C VAL A 41 -18.01 -6.06 4.20
N LEU A 42 -17.89 -4.87 3.59
CA LEU A 42 -18.33 -3.62 4.18
C LEU A 42 -19.84 -3.44 4.03
N LYS A 43 -20.55 -3.32 5.15
CA LYS A 43 -21.97 -2.97 5.15
C LYS A 43 -22.15 -1.47 4.84
N PRO A 44 -23.33 -1.04 4.34
CA PRO A 44 -23.61 0.38 4.13
C PRO A 44 -23.33 1.22 5.38
N GLY A 45 -22.55 2.29 5.23
CA GLY A 45 -22.11 3.16 6.34
C GLY A 45 -20.98 2.61 7.21
N GLY A 46 -20.47 1.41 6.93
CA GLY A 46 -19.35 0.82 7.65
C GLY A 46 -18.01 1.51 7.33
N VAL A 47 -17.12 1.55 8.32
CA VAL A 47 -15.76 2.08 8.20
C VAL A 47 -14.81 1.10 8.86
N GLU A 48 -13.77 0.71 8.14
CA GLU A 48 -12.78 -0.27 8.62
C GLU A 48 -11.37 0.24 8.36
N LEU A 49 -10.46 -0.06 9.28
CA LEU A 49 -9.04 0.26 9.14
C LEU A 49 -8.32 -0.90 8.46
N ILE A 50 -7.84 -0.67 7.23
CA ILE A 50 -7.21 -1.70 6.42
C ILE A 50 -5.69 -1.51 6.39
N PRO A 51 -4.90 -2.53 6.77
CA PRO A 51 -3.44 -2.46 6.66
C PRO A 51 -2.99 -2.56 5.21
N SER A 52 -1.94 -1.81 4.86
CA SER A 52 -1.29 -1.85 3.53
C SER A 52 -0.11 -2.84 3.47
N GLY A 53 0.36 -3.34 4.62
CA GLY A 53 1.52 -4.25 4.70
C GLY A 53 2.88 -3.57 4.54
N ILE A 54 2.94 -2.24 4.47
CA ILE A 54 4.17 -1.46 4.34
C ILE A 54 4.19 -0.27 5.30
N ALA A 55 5.40 0.20 5.62
CA ALA A 55 5.63 1.51 6.21
C ALA A 55 6.53 2.34 5.29
N ILE A 56 6.27 3.64 5.23
CA ILE A 56 7.09 4.60 4.50
C ILE A 56 7.68 5.62 5.46
N TYR A 57 8.89 6.06 5.17
CA TYR A 57 9.52 7.20 5.82
C TYR A 57 9.98 8.17 4.74
N MET A 58 9.35 9.36 4.73
CA MET A 58 9.61 10.39 3.71
C MET A 58 11.02 10.97 3.83
N ALA A 59 11.63 10.90 5.03
CA ALA A 59 12.99 11.38 5.30
C ALA A 59 13.30 12.82 4.89
N ASP A 60 12.27 13.61 4.57
CA ASP A 60 12.41 14.97 4.10
C ASP A 60 12.61 15.91 5.30
N HIS A 61 13.75 16.60 5.29
CA HIS A 61 14.15 17.66 6.22
C HIS A 61 14.33 18.95 5.42
#